data_AF-A0AB39YG17-F1
#
_entry.id   AF-A0AB39YG17-F1
#
_cell.length_a   1.000
_cell.length_b   1.000
_cell.length_c   1.000
_cell.angle_alpha   90.00
_cell.angle_beta   90.00
_cell.angle_gamma   90.00
#
_symmetry.space_group_name_H-M   'P 1'
#
loop_
_entity.id
_entity.type
_entity.pdbx_description
1 polymer ?
#
loop_
_entity_poly.entity_id
_entity_poly.type
_entity_poly.pdbx_seq_one_letter_code
_entity_poly.pdbx_strand_id
1 'polypeptide(L)'
;MAAQQAVADEALAAQVLAAEAVAAQGTDEALAAEPTPSTTAEKQKFAKTRFVANAGLAAGATYQWIIKPYRAGKFKKGAKGRTFALIKAGLAGAFAYNRLKAAANNAKGDPLLSKALAPLTAGIESLKGLGSKLRKGDAGDADISSFEGVINGVKDAGKSAGAPVTDQVPSASQLSGG
;
A
#
# COMPACT_ATOMS: atom_id res chain seq x y z
N MET A 1 -38.18 23.24 49.31
CA MET A 1 -37.07 23.61 50.21
C MET A 1 -36.23 22.36 50.42
N ALA A 2 -35.08 22.28 49.76
CA ALA A 2 -33.74 22.42 50.39
C ALA A 2 -33.37 21.12 51.14
N ALA A 3 -32.24 20.45 50.96
CA ALA A 3 -30.89 20.80 50.54
C ALA A 3 -30.18 19.49 50.06
N GLN A 4 -29.27 19.46 49.08
CA GLN A 4 -27.78 19.44 49.25
C GLN A 4 -27.29 18.58 50.44
N GLN A 5 -26.22 17.77 50.44
CA GLN A 5 -25.15 17.33 49.53
C GLN A 5 -24.23 16.41 50.40
N ALA A 6 -23.34 15.59 49.78
CA ALA A 6 -22.40 14.62 50.40
C ALA A 6 -23.06 13.27 50.79
N VAL A 7 -22.56 12.10 50.39
CA VAL A 7 -21.17 11.64 50.53
C VAL A 7 -20.85 10.67 49.38
N ALA A 8 -19.84 11.01 48.59
CA ALA A 8 -19.14 10.09 47.70
C ALA A 8 -17.98 9.50 48.50
N ASP A 9 -18.08 8.25 48.89
CA ASP A 9 -17.00 7.36 49.32
C ASP A 9 -17.64 5.99 49.64
N GLU A 10 -16.89 4.88 49.57
CA GLU A 10 -17.34 3.49 49.88
C GLU A 10 -18.15 2.69 48.84
N ALA A 11 -17.69 2.56 47.58
CA ALA A 11 -18.12 1.42 46.74
C ALA A 11 -17.11 0.95 45.67
N LEU A 12 -15.82 1.22 45.83
CA LEU A 12 -14.77 0.70 44.94
C LEU A 12 -13.65 -0.01 45.73
N ALA A 13 -14.03 -0.86 46.70
CA ALA A 13 -13.11 -1.54 47.61
C ALA A 13 -13.09 -3.08 47.45
N ALA A 14 -13.39 -3.62 46.27
CA ALA A 14 -13.52 -5.08 46.07
C ALA A 14 -12.63 -5.70 44.97
N GLN A 15 -11.57 -5.04 44.49
CA GLN A 15 -10.65 -5.65 43.49
C GLN A 15 -9.16 -5.45 43.79
N VAL A 16 -8.76 -5.43 45.06
CA VAL A 16 -7.32 -5.39 45.41
C VAL A 16 -7.02 -6.45 46.46
N LEU A 17 -6.86 -7.71 46.05
CA LEU A 17 -6.01 -8.69 46.75
C LEU A 17 -5.81 -10.00 45.96
N ALA A 18 -5.03 -9.94 44.88
CA ALA A 18 -4.38 -11.13 44.31
C ALA A 18 -3.21 -10.70 43.41
N ALA A 19 -2.29 -9.92 43.97
CA ALA A 19 -0.95 -9.76 43.44
C ALA A 19 0.03 -10.22 44.52
N GLU A 20 1.15 -10.81 44.07
CA GLU A 20 2.34 -11.20 44.82
C GLU A 20 2.49 -12.70 45.17
N ALA A 21 3.07 -13.44 44.21
CA ALA A 21 4.10 -14.44 44.49
C ALA A 21 5.04 -14.57 43.26
N VAL A 22 6.12 -13.80 43.33
CA VAL A 22 7.45 -13.83 42.67
C VAL A 22 7.80 -15.19 41.98
N ALA A 23 8.39 -15.25 40.77
CA ALA A 23 9.80 -14.90 40.56
C ALA A 23 10.25 -14.86 39.09
N ALA A 24 11.02 -13.80 38.80
CA ALA A 24 12.25 -13.76 37.99
C ALA A 24 12.16 -13.95 36.45
N GLN A 25 12.29 -12.84 35.70
CA GLN A 25 13.52 -12.43 34.97
C GLN A 25 13.24 -11.32 33.92
N GLY A 26 13.99 -10.22 33.98
CA GLY A 26 14.24 -9.31 32.85
C GLY A 26 13.25 -8.15 32.66
N THR A 27 13.58 -6.97 33.20
CA THR A 27 12.97 -5.69 32.87
C THR A 27 13.46 -5.20 31.50
N ASP A 28 12.68 -5.46 30.46
CA ASP A 28 12.68 -4.69 29.21
C ASP A 28 11.27 -4.12 29.03
N GLU A 29 10.99 -3.02 29.75
CA GLU A 29 9.80 -2.20 29.51
C GLU A 29 9.95 -1.53 28.14
N ALA A 30 9.41 -2.19 27.12
CA ALA A 30 9.15 -1.57 25.83
C ALA A 30 8.12 -0.45 26.04
N LEU A 31 8.63 0.76 26.32
CA LEU A 31 7.90 2.02 26.13
C LEU A 31 7.23 1.96 24.76
N ALA A 32 5.90 1.79 24.76
CA ALA A 32 5.09 1.90 23.58
C ALA A 32 5.16 3.36 23.11
N ALA A 33 6.16 3.67 22.30
CA ALA A 33 6.30 4.95 21.64
C ALA A 33 5.06 5.16 20.77
N GLU A 34 4.17 6.05 21.20
CA GLU A 34 3.08 6.50 20.35
C GLU A 34 3.67 7.07 19.05
N PRO A 35 3.15 6.68 17.87
CA PRO A 35 3.70 7.17 16.61
C PRO A 35 3.47 8.68 16.53
N THR A 36 4.53 9.46 16.74
CA THR A 36 4.49 10.91 16.56
C THR A 36 4.42 11.25 15.07
N PRO A 37 3.58 12.21 14.65
CA PRO A 37 3.47 12.58 13.25
C PRO A 37 4.80 13.16 12.77
N SER A 38 5.34 12.61 11.68
CA SER A 38 6.61 13.12 11.10
C SER A 38 6.44 14.56 10.60
N THR A 39 7.48 15.36 10.81
CA THR A 39 7.56 16.75 10.32
C THR A 39 7.60 16.78 8.79
N THR A 40 7.25 17.92 8.20
CA THR A 40 7.31 18.11 6.73
C THR A 40 8.72 17.89 6.19
N ALA A 41 9.76 18.27 6.94
CA ALA A 41 11.15 18.06 6.56
C ALA A 41 11.52 16.57 6.52
N GLU A 42 11.04 15.77 7.49
CA GLU A 42 11.28 14.32 7.49
C GLU A 42 10.52 13.61 6.36
N LYS A 43 9.29 14.04 6.06
CA LYS A 43 8.52 13.52 4.91
C LYS A 43 9.25 13.73 3.58
N GLN A 44 9.92 14.86 3.41
CA GLN A 44 10.74 15.13 2.22
C GLN A 44 11.98 14.24 2.14
N LYS A 45 12.69 14.01 3.27
CA LYS A 45 13.88 13.13 3.30
C LYS A 45 13.57 11.71 2.84
N PHE A 46 12.43 11.17 3.22
CA PHE A 46 12.02 9.81 2.85
C PHE A 46 11.14 9.74 1.60
N ALA A 47 10.85 10.87 0.95
CA ALA A 47 9.98 10.94 -0.23
C ALA A 47 10.44 9.96 -1.33
N LYS A 48 11.73 10.00 -1.65
CA LYS A 48 12.36 9.14 -2.65
C LYS A 48 12.29 7.66 -2.27
N THR A 49 12.62 7.32 -1.04
CA THR A 49 12.57 5.94 -0.54
C THR A 49 11.15 5.38 -0.55
N ARG A 50 10.17 6.16 -0.09
CA ARG A 50 8.76 5.76 -0.10
C ARG A 50 8.20 5.69 -1.51
N PHE A 51 8.64 6.55 -2.42
CA PHE A 51 8.34 6.46 -3.85
C PHE A 51 8.81 5.11 -4.40
N VAL A 52 10.09 4.77 -4.25
CA VAL A 52 10.67 3.52 -4.76
C VAL A 52 9.99 2.30 -4.15
N ALA A 53 9.73 2.31 -2.84
CA ALA A 53 9.06 1.20 -2.18
C ALA A 53 7.64 0.96 -2.74
N ASN A 54 6.82 2.01 -2.87
CA ASN A 54 5.46 1.87 -3.39
C ASN A 54 5.46 1.56 -4.90
N ALA A 55 6.31 2.23 -5.66
CA ALA A 55 6.45 2.00 -7.10
C ALA A 55 6.94 0.58 -7.40
N GLY A 56 7.89 0.07 -6.63
CA GLY A 56 8.43 -1.28 -6.78
C GLY A 56 7.38 -2.35 -6.50
N LEU A 57 6.60 -2.18 -5.43
CA LEU A 57 5.49 -3.08 -5.10
C LEU A 57 4.41 -3.07 -6.20
N ALA A 58 4.07 -1.88 -6.73
CA ALA A 58 3.13 -1.77 -7.85
C ALA A 58 3.67 -2.47 -9.11
N ALA A 59 4.94 -2.24 -9.44
CA ALA A 59 5.58 -2.83 -10.61
C ALA A 59 5.65 -4.37 -10.52
N GLY A 60 6.04 -4.91 -9.36
CA GLY A 60 6.07 -6.36 -9.17
C GLY A 60 4.69 -7.00 -9.14
N ALA A 61 3.67 -6.35 -8.57
CA ALA A 61 2.29 -6.82 -8.61
C ALA A 61 1.78 -6.92 -10.06
N THR A 62 1.95 -5.83 -10.83
CA THR A 62 1.55 -5.77 -12.24
C THR A 62 2.29 -6.81 -13.07
N TYR A 63 3.62 -6.92 -12.92
CA TYR A 63 4.40 -7.85 -13.73
C TYR A 63 4.02 -9.32 -13.47
N GLN A 64 3.92 -9.73 -12.19
CA GLN A 64 3.65 -11.13 -11.85
C GLN A 64 2.20 -11.56 -12.11
N TRP A 65 1.24 -10.68 -11.84
CA TRP A 65 -0.16 -11.08 -11.78
C TRP A 65 -1.02 -10.53 -12.91
N ILE A 66 -0.50 -9.58 -13.70
CA ILE A 66 -1.18 -9.03 -14.87
C ILE A 66 -0.40 -9.40 -16.14
N ILE A 67 0.84 -8.93 -16.27
CA ILE A 67 1.62 -9.05 -17.51
C ILE A 67 2.02 -10.50 -17.80
N LYS A 68 2.63 -11.21 -16.84
CA LYS A 68 3.01 -12.63 -17.01
C LYS A 68 1.82 -13.53 -17.40
N PRO A 69 0.69 -13.56 -16.67
CA PRO A 69 -0.43 -14.41 -17.03
C PRO A 69 -1.10 -13.99 -18.33
N TYR A 70 -1.14 -12.69 -18.64
CA TYR A 70 -1.60 -12.19 -19.93
C TYR A 70 -0.75 -12.73 -21.09
N ARG A 71 0.59 -12.59 -21.01
CA ARG A 71 1.54 -13.12 -22.00
C ARG A 71 1.46 -14.64 -22.14
N ALA A 72 1.21 -15.35 -21.03
CA ALA A 72 0.97 -16.79 -21.03
C ALA A 72 -0.42 -17.20 -21.56
N GLY A 73 -1.25 -16.25 -22.00
CA GLY A 73 -2.58 -16.51 -22.54
C GLY A 73 -3.61 -16.95 -21.49
N LYS A 74 -3.34 -16.78 -20.19
CA LYS A 74 -4.21 -17.26 -19.10
C LYS A 74 -5.55 -16.52 -19.01
N PHE A 75 -5.67 -15.36 -19.65
CA PHE A 75 -6.92 -14.59 -19.70
C PHE A 75 -7.81 -15.00 -20.89
N LYS A 76 -7.30 -15.79 -21.84
CA LYS A 76 -8.06 -16.26 -23.01
C LYS A 76 -9.20 -17.19 -22.58
N LYS A 77 -10.32 -17.13 -23.32
CA LYS A 77 -11.47 -18.02 -23.10
C LYS A 77 -11.02 -19.48 -23.22
N GLY A 78 -11.45 -20.32 -22.28
CA GLY A 78 -11.06 -21.74 -22.24
C GLY A 78 -9.71 -22.04 -21.57
N ALA A 79 -8.92 -21.04 -21.19
CA ALA A 79 -7.67 -21.27 -20.47
C ALA A 79 -7.93 -21.87 -19.07
N LYS A 80 -7.17 -22.91 -18.70
CA LYS A 80 -7.27 -23.52 -17.37
C LYS A 80 -6.92 -22.50 -16.29
N GLY A 81 -7.85 -22.30 -15.36
CA GLY A 81 -7.68 -21.34 -14.26
C GLY A 81 -7.89 -19.87 -14.65
N ARG A 82 -8.52 -19.58 -15.81
CA ARG A 82 -8.82 -18.21 -16.27
C ARG A 82 -9.44 -17.34 -15.18
N THR A 83 -10.51 -17.82 -14.53
CA THR A 83 -11.24 -17.04 -13.52
C THR A 83 -10.34 -16.65 -12.35
N PHE A 84 -9.52 -17.58 -11.84
CA PHE A 84 -8.56 -17.28 -10.79
C PHE A 84 -7.49 -16.28 -11.23
N ALA A 85 -7.02 -16.40 -12.48
CA ALA A 85 -6.05 -15.46 -13.05
C ALA A 85 -6.65 -14.05 -13.16
N LEU A 86 -7.90 -13.92 -13.62
CA LEU A 86 -8.61 -12.64 -13.73
C LEU A 86 -8.87 -12.00 -12.36
N ILE A 87 -9.34 -12.77 -11.38
CA ILE A 87 -9.55 -12.27 -10.00
C ILE A 87 -8.23 -11.75 -9.44
N LYS A 88 -7.14 -12.52 -9.57
CA LYS A 88 -5.82 -12.13 -9.07
C LYS A 88 -5.28 -10.90 -9.79
N ALA A 89 -5.45 -10.82 -11.10
CA ALA A 89 -5.08 -9.66 -11.89
C ALA A 89 -5.87 -8.41 -11.49
N GLY A 90 -7.17 -8.57 -11.19
CA GLY A 90 -7.99 -7.46 -10.72
C GLY A 90 -7.59 -6.94 -9.34
N LEU A 91 -7.30 -7.84 -8.40
CA LEU A 91 -6.74 -7.48 -7.09
C LEU A 91 -5.38 -6.80 -7.22
N ALA A 92 -4.48 -7.37 -8.04
CA ALA A 92 -3.17 -6.78 -8.30
C ALA A 92 -3.28 -5.41 -8.98
N GLY A 93 -4.22 -5.22 -9.90
CA GLY A 93 -4.45 -3.94 -10.56
C GLY A 93 -4.96 -2.87 -9.61
N ALA A 94 -5.89 -3.23 -8.71
CA ALA A 94 -6.37 -2.32 -7.68
C ALA A 94 -5.27 -1.94 -6.68
N PHE A 95 -4.50 -2.93 -6.21
CA PHE A 95 -3.34 -2.72 -5.36
C PHE A 95 -2.29 -1.83 -6.03
N ALA A 96 -1.93 -2.12 -7.28
CA ALA A 96 -0.97 -1.34 -8.04
C ALA A 96 -1.42 0.11 -8.19
N TYR A 97 -2.70 0.36 -8.50
CA TYR A 97 -3.25 1.71 -8.55
C TYR A 97 -3.13 2.46 -7.22
N ASN A 98 -3.49 1.85 -6.09
CA ASN A 98 -3.35 2.46 -4.76
C ASN A 98 -1.87 2.80 -4.47
N ARG A 99 -0.97 1.85 -4.72
CA ARG A 99 0.48 2.04 -4.51
C ARG A 99 1.07 3.09 -5.44
N LEU A 100 0.63 3.16 -6.69
CA LEU A 100 1.05 4.20 -7.62
C LEU A 100 0.57 5.59 -7.17
N LYS A 101 -0.65 5.71 -6.63
CA LYS A 101 -1.10 6.97 -6.02
C LYS A 101 -0.27 7.36 -4.80
N ALA A 102 0.07 6.41 -3.95
CA ALA A 102 0.98 6.65 -2.83
C ALA A 102 2.36 7.10 -3.33
N ALA A 103 2.90 6.44 -4.36
CA ALA A 103 4.16 6.83 -4.99
C ALA A 103 4.08 8.26 -5.55
N ALA A 104 3.04 8.60 -6.31
CA ALA A 104 2.83 9.96 -6.84
C ALA A 104 2.74 11.00 -5.72
N ASN A 105 2.08 10.70 -4.60
CA ASN A 105 2.05 11.60 -3.46
C ASN A 105 3.42 11.77 -2.80
N ASN A 106 4.21 10.69 -2.67
CA ASN A 106 5.58 10.77 -2.17
C ASN A 106 6.49 11.57 -3.10
N ALA A 107 6.32 11.43 -4.42
CA ALA A 107 7.10 12.16 -5.43
C ALA A 107 6.98 13.69 -5.29
N LYS A 108 5.88 14.21 -4.72
CA LYS A 108 5.70 15.65 -4.46
C LYS A 108 6.72 16.19 -3.44
N GLY A 109 7.21 15.33 -2.55
CA GLY A 109 8.18 15.68 -1.52
C GLY A 109 9.64 15.71 -2.00
N ASP A 110 9.91 15.33 -3.25
CA ASP A 110 11.27 15.32 -3.82
C ASP A 110 11.34 16.25 -5.05
N PRO A 111 12.33 17.16 -5.13
CA PRO A 111 12.42 18.17 -6.18
C PRO A 111 12.78 17.62 -7.57
N LEU A 112 13.28 16.38 -7.67
CA LEU A 112 13.54 15.71 -8.95
C LEU A 112 12.32 14.89 -9.40
N LEU A 113 11.75 14.10 -8.49
CA LEU A 113 10.56 13.29 -8.78
C LEU A 113 9.32 14.16 -9.08
N SER A 114 9.21 15.32 -8.43
CA SER A 114 8.08 16.23 -8.65
C SER A 114 8.04 16.82 -10.07
N LYS A 115 9.17 16.87 -10.79
CA LYS A 115 9.19 17.28 -12.21
C LYS A 115 8.56 16.24 -13.13
N ALA A 116 8.64 14.96 -12.76
CA ALA A 116 8.09 13.86 -13.53
C ALA A 116 6.60 13.58 -13.21
N LEU A 117 6.00 14.31 -12.25
CA LEU A 117 4.69 13.99 -11.70
C LEU A 117 3.50 14.21 -12.64
N ALA A 118 3.55 15.27 -13.45
CA ALA A 118 2.43 15.68 -14.29
C ALA A 118 1.99 14.56 -15.26
N PRO A 119 2.88 14.02 -16.12
CA PRO A 119 2.51 12.90 -16.99
C PRO A 119 2.22 11.61 -16.20
N LEU A 120 2.89 11.39 -15.06
CA LEU A 120 2.68 10.21 -14.23
C LEU A 120 1.27 10.16 -13.65
N THR A 121 0.78 11.29 -13.13
CA THR A 121 -0.51 11.35 -12.43
C THR A 121 -1.65 11.11 -13.40
N ALA A 122 -1.58 11.66 -14.61
CA ALA A 122 -2.56 11.40 -15.66
C ALA A 122 -2.60 9.91 -16.05
N GLY A 123 -1.42 9.29 -16.22
CA GLY A 123 -1.31 7.86 -16.48
C GLY A 123 -1.85 7.00 -15.33
N ILE A 124 -1.56 7.36 -14.07
CA ILE A 124 -2.08 6.63 -12.90
C ILE A 124 -3.60 6.74 -12.82
N GLU A 125 -4.17 7.92 -13.04
CA GLU A 125 -5.64 8.09 -13.04
C GLU A 125 -6.30 7.37 -14.22
N SER A 126 -5.62 7.22 -15.36
CA SER A 126 -6.13 6.36 -16.44
C SER A 126 -6.21 4.88 -16.06
N LEU A 127 -5.48 4.45 -15.01
CA LEU A 127 -5.58 3.10 -14.44
C LEU A 127 -6.81 2.88 -13.53
N LYS A 128 -7.56 3.94 -13.24
CA LYS A 128 -8.72 3.83 -12.36
C LYS A 128 -9.78 2.89 -12.95
N GLY A 129 -10.25 1.95 -12.13
CA GLY A 129 -11.27 0.98 -12.54
C GLY A 129 -10.75 -0.17 -13.41
N LEU A 130 -9.50 -0.14 -13.88
CA LEU A 130 -8.93 -1.24 -14.66
C LEU A 130 -8.80 -2.55 -13.88
N GLY A 131 -8.50 -2.50 -12.57
CA GLY A 131 -8.55 -3.69 -11.71
C GLY A 131 -9.94 -4.35 -11.73
N SER A 132 -11.01 -3.55 -11.76
CA SER A 132 -12.38 -4.08 -11.88
C SER A 132 -12.64 -4.68 -13.25
N LYS A 133 -12.17 -4.07 -14.34
CA LYS A 133 -12.25 -4.64 -15.69
C LYS A 133 -11.50 -5.99 -15.78
N LEU A 134 -10.31 -6.05 -15.20
CA LEU A 134 -9.50 -7.27 -15.13
C LEU A 134 -10.24 -8.40 -14.42
N ARG A 135 -10.83 -8.17 -13.23
CA ARG A 135 -11.57 -9.25 -12.54
C ARG A 135 -12.81 -9.73 -13.30
N LYS A 136 -13.46 -8.84 -14.04
CA LYS A 136 -14.63 -9.16 -14.86
C LYS A 136 -14.25 -9.86 -16.17
N GLY A 137 -12.97 -9.77 -16.57
CA GLY A 137 -12.51 -10.28 -17.85
C GLY A 137 -12.83 -9.38 -19.03
N ASP A 138 -13.12 -8.10 -18.78
CA ASP A 138 -13.44 -7.07 -19.76
C ASP A 138 -12.17 -6.32 -20.22
N ALA A 139 -11.03 -6.52 -19.55
CA ALA A 139 -9.77 -5.87 -19.89
C ALA A 139 -9.13 -6.51 -21.14
N GLY A 140 -8.79 -5.68 -22.12
CA GLY A 140 -8.12 -6.08 -23.36
C GLY A 140 -6.64 -5.71 -23.41
N ASP A 141 -6.05 -5.87 -24.60
CA ASP A 141 -4.62 -5.63 -24.83
C ASP A 141 -4.21 -4.18 -24.52
N ALA A 142 -5.05 -3.21 -24.89
CA ALA A 142 -4.83 -1.79 -24.61
C ALA A 142 -4.82 -1.48 -23.10
N ASP A 143 -5.68 -2.15 -22.34
CA ASP A 143 -5.77 -2.01 -20.88
C ASP A 143 -4.48 -2.53 -20.20
N ILE A 144 -3.97 -3.69 -20.65
CA ILE A 144 -2.70 -4.26 -20.16
C ILE A 144 -1.52 -3.39 -20.57
N SER A 145 -1.49 -2.92 -21.81
CA SER A 145 -0.45 -2.02 -22.31
C SER A 145 -0.43 -0.69 -21.55
N SER A 146 -1.59 -0.21 -21.10
CA SER A 146 -1.68 1.00 -20.26
C SER A 146 -1.02 0.77 -18.90
N PHE A 147 -1.26 -0.38 -18.25
CA PHE A 147 -0.55 -0.75 -17.03
C PHE A 147 0.97 -0.80 -17.24
N GLU A 148 1.42 -1.47 -18.30
CA GLU A 148 2.85 -1.59 -18.60
C GLU A 148 3.48 -0.21 -18.87
N GLY A 149 2.82 0.64 -19.65
CA GLY A 149 3.28 2.01 -19.93
C GLY A 149 3.39 2.88 -18.67
N VAL A 150 2.39 2.86 -17.80
CA VAL A 150 2.43 3.63 -16.55
C VAL A 150 3.50 3.11 -15.61
N ILE A 151 3.64 1.79 -15.46
CA ILE A 151 4.70 1.20 -14.64
C ILE A 151 6.08 1.57 -15.17
N ASN A 152 6.28 1.50 -16.49
CA ASN A 152 7.56 1.91 -17.10
C ASN A 152 7.84 3.39 -16.88
N GLY A 153 6.86 4.27 -17.08
CA GLY A 153 7.00 5.70 -16.80
C GLY A 153 7.38 5.98 -15.35
N VAL A 154 6.81 5.24 -14.38
CA VAL A 154 7.16 5.36 -12.95
C VAL A 154 8.59 4.90 -12.70
N LYS A 155 9.02 3.79 -13.33
CA LYS A 155 10.39 3.29 -13.22
C LYS A 155 11.39 4.28 -13.81
N ASP A 156 11.06 4.91 -14.93
CA ASP A 156 11.92 5.87 -15.60
C ASP A 156 11.99 7.21 -14.84
N ALA A 157 10.88 7.66 -14.24
CA ALA A 157 10.87 8.78 -13.30
C ALA A 157 11.79 8.52 -12.11
N GLY A 158 11.71 7.31 -11.53
CA GLY A 158 12.60 6.87 -10.47
C GLY A 158 14.06 6.90 -10.88
N LYS A 159 14.42 6.26 -12.00
CA LYS A 159 15.79 6.25 -12.54
C LYS A 159 16.32 7.67 -12.75
N SER A 160 15.52 8.54 -13.38
CA SER A 160 15.90 9.93 -13.67
C SER A 160 16.14 10.76 -12.41
N ALA A 161 15.48 10.42 -11.30
CA ALA A 161 15.69 11.03 -9.99
C ALA A 161 16.79 10.34 -9.15
N GLY A 162 17.55 9.40 -9.71
CA GLY A 162 18.57 8.63 -8.99
C GLY A 162 17.99 7.60 -8.00
N ALA A 163 16.77 7.15 -8.26
CA ALA A 163 15.95 6.30 -7.39
C ALA A 163 15.39 5.11 -8.20
N PRO A 164 16.25 4.19 -8.67
CA PRO A 164 15.82 3.11 -9.55
C PRO A 164 14.75 2.25 -8.89
N VAL A 165 13.62 2.07 -9.58
CA VAL A 165 12.51 1.25 -9.13
C VAL A 165 12.71 -0.19 -9.62
N THR A 166 12.88 -1.10 -8.67
CA THR A 166 12.94 -2.55 -8.91
C THR A 166 11.59 -3.20 -8.67
N ASP A 167 11.24 -4.21 -9.47
CA ASP A 167 10.00 -4.94 -9.31
C ASP A 167 10.03 -5.76 -8.01
N GLN A 168 9.16 -5.42 -7.06
CA GLN A 168 9.03 -6.11 -5.77
C GLN A 168 7.68 -6.82 -5.75
N VAL A 169 7.70 -8.14 -5.61
CA VAL A 169 6.47 -8.93 -5.63
C VAL A 169 5.79 -8.81 -4.25
N PRO A 170 4.59 -8.22 -4.16
CA PRO A 170 3.89 -8.18 -2.88
C PRO A 170 3.48 -9.58 -2.44
N SER A 171 3.45 -9.80 -1.13
CA SER A 171 2.91 -11.02 -0.54
C SER A 171 1.39 -11.12 -0.76
N ALA A 172 0.83 -12.33 -0.61
CA ALA A 172 -0.61 -12.55 -0.79
C ALA A 172 -1.45 -11.68 0.15
N SER A 173 -1.04 -11.54 1.41
CA SER A 173 -1.72 -10.70 2.40
C SER A 173 -1.67 -9.21 2.05
N GLN A 174 -0.58 -8.74 1.43
CA GLN A 174 -0.46 -7.35 0.96
C GLN A 174 -1.38 -7.05 -0.22
N LEU A 175 -1.66 -8.05 -1.06
CA LEU A 175 -2.59 -7.93 -2.18
C LEU A 175 -4.06 -7.93 -1.73
N SER A 176 -4.41 -8.66 -0.67
CA SER A 176 -5.80 -8.77 -0.19
C SER A 176 -6.20 -7.72 0.85
N GLY A 177 -5.25 -7.16 1.61
CA GLY A 177 -5.51 -6.21 2.69
C GLY A 177 -5.13 -4.75 2.38
N GLY A 178 -5.00 -4.42 1.09
CA GLY A 178 -4.52 -3.11 0.62
C GLY A 178 -5.52 -1.97 0.73
#